data_AF-A0A1B1MXT3-F1
#
_entry.id   AF-A0A1B1MXT3-F1
#
_cell.length_a   1.000
_cell.length_b   1.000
_cell.length_c   1.000
_cell.angle_alpha   90.00
_cell.angle_beta   90.00
_cell.angle_gamma   90.00
#
_symmetry.space_group_name_H-M   'P 1'
#
loop_
_entity.id
_entity.type
_entity.pdbx_description
1 polymer ?
#
loop_
_entity_poly.entity_id
_entity_poly.type
_entity_poly.pdbx_seq_one_letter_code
_entity_poly.pdbx_strand_id
1 'polypeptide(L)'
;MTNIERLQLETKGISLTPDQLSVYLVEEGITNPDDEYDASSNTAKRKIYSSALAILNSVANNPTLMKSYKQDDITVSDFADSLQNRIDQLERKIRTMTINESDHGSNTFMLFGN
;
A
#
# COMPACT_ATOMS: atom_id res chain seq x y z
N MET A 1 -14.56 9.04 -4.22
CA MET A 1 -13.13 9.35 -3.89
C MET A 1 -12.29 8.75 -5.00
N THR A 2 -11.24 9.43 -5.44
CA THR A 2 -10.35 8.92 -6.51
C THR A 2 -9.29 7.97 -5.96
N ASN A 3 -8.60 7.23 -6.85
CA ASN A 3 -7.48 6.38 -6.45
C ASN A 3 -6.35 7.18 -5.80
N ILE A 4 -6.05 8.39 -6.31
CA ILE A 4 -5.09 9.32 -5.69
C ILE A 4 -5.53 9.71 -4.28
N GLU A 5 -6.77 10.16 -4.10
CA GLU A 5 -7.29 10.57 -2.79
C GLU A 5 -7.23 9.41 -1.79
N ARG A 6 -7.55 8.19 -2.24
CA ARG A 6 -7.48 7.00 -1.40
C ARG A 6 -6.05 6.67 -0.98
N LEU A 7 -5.09 6.77 -1.90
CA LEU A 7 -3.67 6.54 -1.62
C LEU A 7 -3.13 7.61 -0.65
N GLN A 8 -3.50 8.87 -0.85
CA GLN A 8 -3.10 9.98 0.00
C GLN A 8 -3.59 9.81 1.45
N LEU A 9 -4.76 9.20 1.66
CA LEU A 9 -5.23 8.84 3.00
C LEU A 9 -4.38 7.76 3.67
N GLU A 10 -3.82 6.81 2.92
CA GLU A 10 -2.96 5.76 3.48
C GLU A 10 -1.54 6.26 3.76
N THR A 11 -1.03 7.18 2.95
CA THR A 11 0.28 7.83 3.10
C THR A 11 0.20 9.15 3.84
N LYS A 12 -0.84 9.37 4.64
CA LYS A 12 -1.08 10.63 5.36
C LYS A 12 0.11 10.96 6.26
N GLY A 13 0.66 12.15 6.09
CA GLY A 13 1.91 12.59 6.73
C GLY A 13 3.08 12.62 5.75
N ILE A 14 3.03 11.88 4.63
CA ILE A 14 4.05 11.95 3.59
C ILE A 14 3.73 13.09 2.61
N SER A 15 4.64 14.04 2.44
CA SER A 15 4.47 15.19 1.55
C SER A 15 4.93 14.82 0.15
N LEU A 16 4.06 14.15 -0.60
CA LEU A 16 4.25 13.84 -2.02
C LEU A 16 3.23 14.61 -2.85
N THR A 17 3.64 15.02 -4.05
CA THR A 17 2.73 15.67 -5.00
C THR A 17 1.78 14.66 -5.63
N PRO A 18 0.59 15.08 -6.12
CA PRO A 18 -0.32 14.21 -6.85
C PRO A 18 0.34 13.50 -8.04
N ASP A 19 1.28 14.16 -8.72
CA ASP A 19 2.05 13.57 -9.81
C ASP A 19 2.93 12.41 -9.33
N GLN A 20 3.60 12.58 -8.17
CA GLN A 20 4.41 11.52 -7.59
C GLN A 20 3.56 10.33 -7.16
N LEU A 21 2.41 10.59 -6.53
CA LEU A 21 1.45 9.53 -6.17
C LEU A 21 0.94 8.78 -7.41
N SER A 22 0.71 9.50 -8.50
CA SER A 22 0.29 8.93 -9.79
C SER A 22 1.32 7.95 -10.36
N VAL A 23 2.62 8.25 -10.24
CA VAL A 23 3.68 7.32 -10.67
C VAL A 23 3.58 5.98 -9.94
N TYR A 24 3.47 6.00 -8.61
CA TYR A 24 3.35 4.76 -7.82
C TYR A 24 2.05 3.98 -8.10
N LEU A 25 0.97 4.67 -8.48
CA LEU A 25 -0.28 4.03 -8.90
C LEU A 25 -0.14 3.35 -10.26
N VAL A 26 0.51 4.03 -11.21
CA VAL A 26 0.76 3.49 -12.56
C VAL A 26 1.70 2.29 -12.51
N GLU A 27 2.75 2.33 -11.69
CA GLU A 27 3.68 1.20 -11.48
C GLU A 27 2.97 -0.07 -10.98
N GLU A 28 1.93 0.10 -10.16
CA GLU A 28 1.09 -0.98 -9.63
C GLU A 28 -0.08 -1.37 -10.56
N GLY A 29 -0.11 -0.79 -11.76
CA GLY A 29 -1.08 -1.10 -12.80
C GLY A 29 -2.45 -0.44 -12.61
N ILE A 30 -2.51 0.72 -11.97
CA ILE A 30 -3.65 1.64 -12.03
C ILE A 30 -3.32 2.71 -13.07
N THR A 31 -3.81 2.49 -14.30
CA THR A 31 -3.52 3.36 -15.46
C THR A 31 -4.12 4.76 -15.32
N ASN A 32 -5.23 4.88 -14.57
CA ASN A 32 -5.96 6.13 -14.35
C ASN A 32 -6.04 6.46 -12.86
N PRO A 33 -5.11 7.27 -12.35
CA PRO A 33 -5.07 7.69 -10.94
C PRO A 33 -6.29 8.54 -10.52
N ASP A 34 -6.88 9.29 -11.46
CA ASP A 34 -8.05 10.15 -11.23
C ASP A 34 -9.39 9.40 -11.27
N ASP A 35 -9.40 8.13 -11.65
CA ASP A 35 -10.62 7.33 -11.68
C ASP A 35 -11.17 7.10 -10.27
N GLU A 36 -12.48 6.88 -10.20
CA GLU A 36 -13.17 6.57 -8.95
C GLU A 36 -12.66 5.25 -8.35
N TYR A 37 -12.30 5.31 -7.07
CA TYR A 37 -11.81 4.15 -6.34
C TYR A 37 -12.95 3.18 -6.02
N ASP A 38 -12.85 1.96 -6.53
CA ASP A 38 -13.79 0.88 -6.24
C ASP A 38 -13.43 0.17 -4.92
N ALA A 39 -14.16 0.50 -3.86
CA ALA A 39 -14.02 -0.14 -2.56
C ALA A 39 -14.61 -1.56 -2.49
N SER A 40 -15.29 -2.04 -3.52
CA SER A 40 -15.80 -3.42 -3.59
C SER A 40 -14.76 -4.40 -4.14
N SER A 41 -13.88 -3.94 -5.02
CA SER A 41 -12.81 -4.74 -5.62
C SER A 41 -11.64 -4.96 -4.67
N ASN A 42 -11.38 -6.23 -4.32
CA ASN A 42 -10.20 -6.62 -3.54
C ASN A 42 -8.89 -6.40 -4.33
N THR A 43 -8.93 -6.56 -5.66
CA THR A 43 -7.81 -6.25 -6.55
C THR A 43 -7.46 -4.76 -6.49
N ALA A 44 -8.45 -3.87 -6.53
CA ALA A 44 -8.23 -2.42 -6.43
C ALA A 44 -7.63 -2.04 -5.07
N LYS A 45 -8.19 -2.58 -3.97
CA LYS A 45 -7.63 -2.43 -2.61
C LYS A 45 -6.17 -2.86 -2.54
N ARG A 46 -5.83 -4.03 -3.10
CA ARG A 46 -4.47 -4.56 -3.06
C ARG A 46 -3.50 -3.64 -3.79
N LYS A 47 -3.87 -3.15 -4.97
CA LYS A 47 -3.02 -2.22 -5.74
C LYS A 47 -2.75 -0.93 -4.97
N ILE A 48 -3.78 -0.33 -4.35
CA ILE A 48 -3.58 0.86 -3.50
C ILE A 48 -2.62 0.57 -2.33
N TYR A 49 -2.79 -0.57 -1.64
CA TYR A 49 -1.89 -0.93 -0.54
C TYR A 49 -0.47 -1.22 -1.01
N SER A 50 -0.29 -1.79 -2.20
CA SER A 50 1.02 -2.02 -2.80
C SER A 50 1.70 -0.70 -3.16
N SER A 51 0.97 0.25 -3.77
CA SER A 51 1.50 1.60 -4.04
C SER A 51 1.89 2.32 -2.74
N ALA A 52 1.07 2.21 -1.70
CA ALA A 52 1.38 2.79 -0.39
C ALA A 52 2.63 2.15 0.24
N LEU A 53 2.79 0.82 0.09
CA LEU A 53 3.97 0.09 0.53
C LEU A 53 5.23 0.56 -0.22
N ALA A 54 5.15 0.71 -1.53
CA ALA A 54 6.25 1.19 -2.37
C ALA A 54 6.70 2.59 -1.93
N ILE A 55 5.76 3.49 -1.65
CA ILE A 55 6.03 4.82 -1.11
C ILE A 55 6.75 4.75 0.23
N LEU A 56 6.24 3.96 1.18
CA LEU A 56 6.84 3.84 2.51
C LEU A 56 8.25 3.26 2.45
N ASN A 57 8.48 2.27 1.59
CA ASN A 57 9.81 1.73 1.32
C ASN A 57 10.74 2.77 0.70
N SER A 58 10.26 3.59 -0.24
CA SER A 58 11.05 4.69 -0.80
C SER A 58 11.42 5.73 0.26
N VAL A 59 10.52 6.02 1.20
CA VAL A 59 10.81 6.94 2.32
C VAL A 59 11.82 6.32 3.29
N ALA A 60 11.64 5.04 3.64
CA ALA A 60 12.57 4.31 4.51
C ALA A 60 13.98 4.23 3.90
N ASN A 61 14.06 4.08 2.57
CA ASN A 61 15.32 4.02 1.83
C ASN A 61 15.97 5.40 1.61
N ASN A 62 15.31 6.50 1.97
CA ASN A 62 15.84 7.85 1.83
C ASN A 62 16.11 8.50 3.21
N PRO A 63 17.35 8.44 3.72
CA PRO A 63 17.72 9.00 5.02
C PRO A 63 17.48 10.51 5.13
N THR A 64 17.53 11.25 4.01
CA THR A 64 17.29 12.69 3.98
C THR A 64 15.82 13.00 4.23
N LEU A 65 14.90 12.21 3.65
CA LEU A 65 13.47 12.32 3.93
C LEU A 65 13.17 11.97 5.38
N MET A 66 13.73 10.88 5.91
CA MET A 66 13.58 10.54 7.34
C MET A 66 14.08 11.66 8.27
N LYS A 67 15.18 12.33 7.90
CA LYS A 67 15.70 13.47 8.65
C LYS A 67 14.83 14.72 8.52
N SER A 68 14.12 14.91 7.41
CA SER A 68 13.15 16.00 7.25
C SER A 68 11.94 15.83 8.17
N TYR A 69 11.45 14.59 8.35
CA TYR A 69 10.36 14.25 9.27
C TYR A 69 10.72 14.39 10.76
N LYS A 70 12.02 14.46 11.07
CA LYS A 70 12.56 14.67 12.42
C LYS A 70 12.23 16.05 13.01
N GLN A 71 11.90 17.05 12.19
CA GLN A 71 11.68 18.42 12.68
C GLN A 71 10.40 18.58 13.52
N ASP A 72 9.47 17.63 13.45
CA ASP A 72 8.12 17.73 14.03
C ASP A 72 7.96 16.93 15.36
N ASP A 73 8.86 17.10 16.32
CA ASP A 73 8.79 16.55 17.70
C ASP A 73 8.90 15.01 17.89
N ILE A 74 9.26 14.24 16.84
CA ILE A 74 9.47 12.79 16.94
C ILE A 74 10.97 12.46 16.81
N THR A 75 11.50 11.55 17.63
CA THR A 75 12.89 11.11 17.46
C THR A 75 13.04 10.28 16.18
N VAL A 76 14.22 10.30 15.56
CA VAL A 76 14.48 9.52 14.33
C VAL A 76 14.20 8.03 14.55
N SER A 77 14.53 7.53 15.74
CA SER A 77 14.31 6.13 16.12
C SER A 77 12.82 5.80 16.22
N ASP A 78 12.03 6.63 16.92
CA ASP A 78 10.58 6.41 17.06
C ASP A 78 9.87 6.49 15.70
N PHE A 79 10.28 7.42 14.84
CA PHE A 79 9.76 7.52 13.48
C PHE A 79 10.13 6.28 12.65
N ALA A 80 11.39 5.86 12.69
CA ALA A 80 11.86 4.65 12.00
C ALA A 80 11.07 3.42 12.46
N ASP A 81 10.88 3.27 13.76
CA ASP A 81 10.12 2.15 14.34
C ASP A 81 8.65 2.20 13.91
N SER A 82 8.02 3.38 13.92
CA SER A 82 6.63 3.53 13.45
C SER A 82 6.49 3.23 11.95
N LEU A 83 7.47 3.62 11.14
CA LEU A 83 7.51 3.40 9.70
C LEU A 83 7.70 1.92 9.37
N GLN A 84 8.65 1.25 10.03
CA GLN A 84 8.89 -0.19 9.89
C GLN A 84 7.67 -0.99 10.34
N ASN A 85 7.06 -0.65 11.48
CA ASN A 85 5.81 -1.26 11.94
C ASN A 85 4.68 -1.10 10.90
N ARG A 86 4.61 0.06 10.23
CA ARG A 86 3.61 0.32 9.19
C ARG A 86 3.86 -0.51 7.93
N ILE A 87 5.12 -0.64 7.51
CA ILE A 87 5.54 -1.51 6.40
C ILE A 87 5.12 -2.95 6.70
N ASP A 88 5.45 -3.47 7.89
CA ASP A 88 5.11 -4.83 8.31
C ASP A 88 3.60 -5.10 8.35
N GLN A 89 2.80 -4.11 8.78
CA GLN A 89 1.35 -4.22 8.80
C GLN A 89 0.78 -4.29 7.36
N LEU A 90 1.30 -3.47 6.45
CA LEU A 90 0.86 -3.44 5.06
C LEU A 90 1.28 -4.70 4.31
N GLU A 91 2.52 -5.17 4.49
CA GLU A 91 2.96 -6.44 3.90
C GLU A 91 2.08 -7.61 4.33
N ARG A 92 1.84 -7.73 5.64
CA ARG A 92 0.97 -8.78 6.18
C ARG A 92 -0.44 -8.68 5.59
N LYS A 93 -0.99 -7.47 5.49
CA LYS A 93 -2.32 -7.25 4.91
C LYS A 93 -2.39 -7.67 3.44
N ILE A 94 -1.39 -7.30 2.63
CA ILE A 94 -1.30 -7.69 1.21
C ILE A 94 -1.18 -9.21 1.07
N ARG A 95 -0.36 -9.87 1.91
CA ARG A 95 -0.23 -11.33 1.92
C ARG A 95 -1.55 -12.02 2.29
N THR A 96 -2.23 -11.57 3.34
CA THR A 96 -3.53 -12.12 3.75
C THR A 96 -4.60 -11.94 2.67
N MET A 97 -4.61 -10.81 1.95
CA MET A 97 -5.52 -10.60 0.82
C MET A 97 -5.27 -11.61 -0.30
N THR A 98 -3.99 -11.89 -0.60
CA THR A 98 -3.62 -12.87 -1.64
C THR A 98 -4.08 -14.27 -1.27
N ILE A 99 -3.93 -14.67 0.00
CA ILE A 99 -4.39 -15.98 0.50
C ILE A 99 -5.92 -16.12 0.36
N ASN A 100 -6.67 -15.10 0.76
CA ASN A 100 -8.15 -15.12 0.69
C ASN A 100 -8.68 -15.16 -0.76
N GLU A 101 -7.96 -14.59 -1.73
CA GLU A 101 -8.31 -14.73 -3.16
C GLU A 101 -8.08 -16.15 -3.68
N SER A 102 -7.01 -16.83 -3.25
CA SER A 102 -6.73 -18.22 -3.63
C SER A 102 -7.71 -19.25 -3.04
N ASP A 103 -8.32 -18.98 -1.88
CA ASP A 103 -9.31 -19.88 -1.26
C ASP A 103 -10.67 -19.91 -1.98
N HIS A 104 -10.95 -18.96 -2.88
CA HIS A 104 -12.17 -18.97 -3.69
C HIS A 104 -12.05 -19.78 -5.00
N GLY A 105 -10.89 -20.42 -5.25
CA GLY A 105 -10.60 -21.16 -6.50
C GLY A 105 -10.26 -22.64 -6.34
N SER A 106 -10.30 -23.21 -5.13
CA SER A 106 -9.93 -24.61 -4.92
C SER A 106 -11.14 -25.54 -4.95
N ASN A 107 -11.49 -25.99 -6.16
CA ASN A 107 -12.33 -27.16 -6.46
C ASN A 107 -11.71 -28.49 -5.93
N THR A 108 -11.20 -28.52 -4.69
CA THR A 108 -10.46 -29.65 -4.09
C THR A 108 -11.39 -30.70 -3.48
N PHE A 109 -12.54 -30.97 -4.08
CA PHE A 109 -13.37 -32.11 -3.65
C PHE A 109 -14.12 -32.79 -4.80
N MET A 110 -13.36 -33.36 -5.73
CA MET A 110 -13.84 -34.46 -6.59
C MET A 110 -12.80 -35.57 -6.68
N LEU A 111 -12.27 -36.01 -5.54
CA LEU A 111 -11.32 -37.13 -5.44
C LEU A 111 -11.93 -38.41 -4.84
N PHE A 112 -13.24 -38.45 -4.60
CA PHE A 112 -13.97 -39.66 -4.24
C PHE A 112 -15.06 -39.97 -5.28
N GLY A 113 -14.61 -40.21 -6.51
CA GLY A 113 -15.42 -40.85 -7.55
C GLY A 113 -14.87 -42.24 -7.83
N ASN A 114 -15.39 -43.24 -7.13
CA ASN A 114 -15.48 -44.64 -7.56
C ASN A 114 -16.76 -45.23 -6.94
#